data_AF-A0A367GN00-F1
#
_entry.id   AF-A0A367GN00-F1
#
_cell.length_a   1.000
_cell.length_b   1.000
_cell.length_c   1.000
_cell.angle_alpha   90.00
_cell.angle_beta   90.00
_cell.angle_gamma   90.00
#
_symmetry.space_group_name_H-M   'P 1'
#
loop_
_entity.id
_entity.type
_entity.pdbx_description
1 polymer ?
#
loop_
_entity_poly.entity_id
_entity_poly.type
_entity_poly.pdbx_seq_one_letter_code
_entity_poly.pdbx_strand_id
1 'polypeptide(L)'
;MIYDITFVGSGMACVTTLTELCTSLLKTGSLLKKPLNIAVIEKQSQFWAGLPYGDKSSVNCLTITTYAEFLNDPDKFDEFNNWLKQDNHSWITEYLALGGSTAAKWYKRNKNVIDAGEIATIAIPRYLYGKFIRQQLQELVAAAEQRGLVTLKTISGEAVAAGKIDGSNFVVDIKTGEDSIIELCTRKLVLTTGNMPFRKVEFSGNVSAERFIQSAYEPDMAHNLQSLEFLLRNTTNTDERNLLLVGSNAASIELLYLLGNHEEFTTLVNKIVVLSPGGKLPLAAVDTKDDKQFIFFDKLKNTSNCTPELVFDAMMKEFGKHFKNEVCTSTVQKLLQQTRQLLSYMSEVEFSHFLMSKGPEFSKFIRRSVADYLQTVIRLKTEGRLVMLQGKLVSLSSEGGENNTPLVLQYKNGNDVITYGNKFSAVIGCSGFGTFGECTCPLINDVLAKGLCQINTAGIGIEVDKNFEATENFYVTGPLVAGTVNEVLHYWHLENLSRLLQLAPYLSASLLRDFTI
;
A
#
# COMPACT_ATOMS: atom_id res chain seq x y z
N MET A 1 -13.57 -31.88 -4.07
CA MET A 1 -14.35 -31.07 -3.11
C MET A 1 -14.45 -29.67 -3.69
N ILE A 2 -15.63 -29.04 -3.69
CA ILE A 2 -15.83 -27.70 -4.24
C ILE A 2 -16.05 -26.74 -3.06
N TYR A 3 -15.25 -25.68 -2.98
CA TYR A 3 -15.43 -24.63 -1.97
C TYR A 3 -16.60 -23.72 -2.34
N ASP A 4 -17.28 -23.18 -1.33
CA ASP A 4 -18.35 -22.22 -1.54
C ASP A 4 -17.76 -20.84 -1.91
N ILE A 5 -16.66 -20.43 -1.27
CA ILE A 5 -15.96 -19.17 -1.54
C ILE A 5 -14.44 -19.41 -1.47
N THR A 6 -13.68 -18.86 -2.42
CA THR A 6 -12.21 -18.84 -2.37
C THR A 6 -11.69 -17.43 -2.52
N PHE A 7 -10.83 -17.02 -1.59
CA PHE A 7 -10.07 -15.77 -1.65
C PHE A 7 -8.66 -16.02 -2.19
N VAL A 8 -8.19 -15.16 -3.08
CA VAL A 8 -6.79 -15.14 -3.54
C VAL A 8 -6.09 -13.90 -3.00
N GLY A 9 -5.12 -14.12 -2.12
CA GLY A 9 -4.42 -13.11 -1.33
C GLY A 9 -5.07 -12.94 0.05
N SER A 10 -4.27 -12.91 1.11
CA SER A 10 -4.71 -12.82 2.51
C SER A 10 -4.47 -11.43 3.13
N GLY A 11 -4.33 -10.40 2.28
CA GLY A 11 -4.12 -9.02 2.72
C GLY A 11 -5.36 -8.38 3.35
N MET A 12 -5.25 -7.08 3.69
CA MET A 12 -6.31 -6.38 4.42
C MET A 12 -7.69 -6.45 3.78
N ALA A 13 -7.81 -6.45 2.45
CA ALA A 13 -9.11 -6.59 1.79
C ALA A 13 -9.78 -7.93 2.11
N CYS A 14 -9.01 -9.03 2.11
CA CYS A 14 -9.50 -10.34 2.53
C CYS A 14 -9.87 -10.34 4.02
N VAL A 15 -8.98 -9.82 4.87
CA VAL A 15 -9.17 -9.80 6.33
C VAL A 15 -10.42 -9.02 6.72
N THR A 16 -10.63 -7.81 6.18
CA THR A 16 -11.81 -6.99 6.51
C THR A 16 -13.09 -7.66 6.00
N THR A 17 -13.09 -8.21 4.79
CA THR A 17 -14.26 -8.92 4.25
C THR A 17 -14.59 -10.18 5.03
N LEU A 18 -13.59 -11.01 5.40
CA LEU A 18 -13.83 -12.20 6.22
C LEU A 18 -14.30 -11.85 7.63
N THR A 19 -13.80 -10.75 8.21
CA THR A 19 -14.27 -10.24 9.51
C THR A 19 -15.75 -9.90 9.45
N GLU A 20 -16.18 -9.15 8.44
CA GLU A 20 -17.60 -8.80 8.25
C GLU A 20 -18.47 -10.01 7.93
N LEU A 21 -17.96 -10.95 7.14
CA LEU A 21 -18.64 -12.19 6.82
C LEU A 21 -18.87 -13.03 8.09
N CYS A 22 -17.83 -13.29 8.88
CA CYS A 22 -17.94 -14.06 10.11
C CYS A 22 -18.84 -13.35 11.14
N THR A 23 -18.72 -12.02 11.27
CA THR A 23 -19.58 -11.21 12.14
C THR A 23 -21.05 -11.34 11.75
N SER A 24 -21.34 -11.23 10.46
CA SER A 24 -22.71 -11.35 9.92
C SER A 24 -23.27 -12.74 10.22
N LEU A 25 -22.51 -13.80 9.94
CA LEU A 25 -22.92 -15.17 10.22
C LEU A 25 -23.13 -15.44 11.71
N LEU A 26 -22.27 -14.93 12.58
CA LEU A 26 -22.43 -15.09 14.04
C LEU A 26 -23.70 -14.40 14.56
N LYS A 27 -24.12 -13.30 13.93
CA LYS A 27 -25.36 -12.57 14.25
C LYS A 27 -26.62 -13.26 13.70
N THR A 28 -26.58 -13.77 12.47
CA THR A 28 -27.78 -14.25 11.74
C THR A 28 -27.83 -15.76 11.52
N GLY A 29 -26.87 -16.52 12.05
CA GLY A 29 -26.49 -17.89 11.65
C GLY A 29 -27.59 -18.95 11.55
N SER A 30 -28.81 -18.71 12.05
CA SER A 30 -29.99 -19.55 11.84
C SER A 30 -30.51 -19.57 10.39
N LEU A 31 -29.98 -18.71 9.51
CA LEU A 31 -30.44 -18.59 8.12
C LEU A 31 -29.57 -19.34 7.10
N LEU A 32 -28.51 -20.05 7.51
CA LEU A 32 -27.69 -20.83 6.57
C LEU A 32 -28.30 -22.22 6.29
N LYS A 33 -28.25 -22.65 5.02
CA LYS A 33 -28.66 -24.02 4.63
C LYS A 33 -27.66 -25.09 5.07
N LYS A 34 -26.38 -24.75 5.14
CA LYS A 34 -25.25 -25.60 5.51
C LYS A 34 -24.05 -24.71 5.91
N PRO A 35 -23.02 -25.25 6.61
CA PRO A 35 -21.78 -24.51 6.84
C PRO A 35 -21.13 -24.08 5.52
N LEU A 36 -20.56 -22.88 5.48
CA LEU A 36 -19.81 -22.38 4.33
C LEU A 36 -18.39 -22.94 4.31
N ASN A 37 -17.98 -23.53 3.19
CA ASN A 37 -16.60 -23.99 3.00
C ASN A 37 -15.80 -22.90 2.31
N ILE A 38 -14.84 -22.31 3.02
CA ILE A 38 -14.04 -21.17 2.55
C ILE A 38 -12.57 -21.60 2.39
N ALA A 39 -11.96 -21.24 1.27
CA ALA A 39 -10.52 -21.34 1.08
C ALA A 39 -9.87 -19.95 0.99
N VAL A 40 -8.65 -19.81 1.52
CA VAL A 40 -7.81 -18.63 1.30
C VAL A 40 -6.44 -19.06 0.82
N ILE A 41 -6.04 -18.53 -0.33
CA ILE A 41 -4.75 -18.81 -0.98
C ILE A 41 -3.80 -17.64 -0.73
N GLU A 42 -2.62 -17.90 -0.19
CA GLU A 42 -1.59 -16.89 0.04
C GLU A 42 -0.22 -17.42 -0.38
N LYS A 43 0.51 -16.61 -1.15
CA LYS A 43 1.87 -16.98 -1.59
C LYS A 43 2.93 -16.69 -0.55
N GLN A 44 2.65 -15.80 0.40
CA GLN A 44 3.54 -15.52 1.52
C GLN A 44 3.40 -16.53 2.66
N SER A 45 4.44 -16.64 3.47
CA SER A 45 4.45 -17.45 4.70
C SER A 45 3.42 -16.96 5.71
N GLN A 46 3.31 -15.65 5.87
CA GLN A 46 2.42 -15.04 6.85
C GLN A 46 1.07 -14.65 6.25
N PHE A 47 0.02 -15.31 6.72
CA PHE A 47 -1.35 -14.94 6.42
C PHE A 47 -1.81 -13.72 7.24
N TRP A 48 -2.86 -13.05 6.73
CA TRP A 48 -3.70 -12.07 7.46
C TRP A 48 -3.04 -10.73 7.77
N ALA A 49 -1.90 -10.44 7.16
CA ALA A 49 -1.18 -9.19 7.39
C ALA A 49 -1.06 -8.35 6.11
N GLY A 50 -1.01 -9.00 4.95
CA GLY A 50 -0.57 -8.35 3.72
C GLY A 50 0.86 -7.77 3.86
N LEU A 51 1.31 -7.08 2.81
CA LEU A 51 2.67 -6.54 2.76
C LEU A 51 2.99 -5.52 3.88
N PRO A 52 2.17 -4.48 4.15
CA PRO A 52 2.59 -3.38 5.02
C PRO A 52 2.44 -3.65 6.53
N TYR A 53 1.71 -4.70 6.93
CA TYR A 53 1.46 -5.04 8.33
C TYR A 53 2.08 -6.37 8.76
N GLY A 54 2.78 -7.04 7.83
CA GLY A 54 3.39 -8.34 8.04
C GLY A 54 4.92 -8.31 8.03
N ASP A 55 5.51 -9.50 7.90
CA ASP A 55 6.95 -9.77 7.91
C ASP A 55 7.73 -9.20 6.71
N LYS A 56 7.05 -8.92 5.59
CA LYS A 56 7.67 -8.24 4.44
C LYS A 56 8.06 -6.78 4.71
N SER A 57 7.39 -6.14 5.64
CA SER A 57 7.73 -4.80 6.11
C SER A 57 8.56 -4.91 7.40
N SER A 58 9.39 -3.91 7.69
CA SER A 58 10.07 -3.88 8.98
C SER A 58 9.07 -3.68 10.12
N VAL A 59 9.27 -4.36 11.25
CA VAL A 59 8.57 -4.06 12.51
C VAL A 59 8.72 -2.59 12.93
N ASN A 60 9.77 -1.92 12.45
CA ASN A 60 10.03 -0.50 12.71
C ASN A 60 9.33 0.45 11.74
N CYS A 61 8.66 -0.04 10.68
CA CYS A 61 7.88 0.82 9.81
C CYS A 61 6.63 1.33 10.54
N LEU A 62 6.50 2.65 10.58
CA LEU A 62 5.39 3.37 11.20
C LEU A 62 4.27 3.64 10.19
N THR A 63 3.07 3.92 10.69
CA THR A 63 2.00 4.53 9.89
C THR A 63 2.48 5.84 9.26
N ILE A 64 2.04 6.13 8.02
CA ILE A 64 2.43 7.36 7.30
C ILE A 64 1.71 8.60 7.88
N THR A 65 0.63 8.37 8.63
CA THR A 65 -0.16 9.36 9.36
C THR A 65 -0.15 9.05 10.87
N THR A 66 -0.73 9.92 11.69
CA THR A 66 -0.99 9.59 13.10
C THR A 66 -1.95 8.41 13.20
N TYR A 67 -1.96 7.75 14.35
CA TYR A 67 -2.86 6.63 14.63
C TYR A 67 -4.34 7.06 14.46
N ALA A 68 -4.75 8.20 15.02
CA ALA A 68 -6.13 8.70 14.87
C ALA A 68 -6.53 8.96 13.41
N GLU A 69 -5.58 9.37 12.56
CA GLU A 69 -5.85 9.58 11.14
C GLU A 69 -5.83 8.26 10.35
N PHE A 70 -5.01 7.30 10.79
CA PHE A 70 -4.88 5.99 10.17
C PHE A 70 -6.14 5.12 10.35
N LEU A 71 -6.76 5.14 11.54
CA LEU A 71 -8.06 4.53 11.83
C LEU A 71 -9.07 5.62 12.19
N ASN A 72 -9.78 6.12 11.18
CA ASN A 72 -10.81 7.14 11.36
C ASN A 72 -12.23 6.56 11.59
N ASP A 73 -12.38 5.24 11.55
CA ASP A 73 -13.60 4.56 11.95
C ASP A 73 -13.64 4.51 13.50
N PRO A 74 -14.63 5.13 14.16
CA PRO A 74 -14.66 5.22 15.62
C PRO A 74 -14.66 3.88 16.34
N ASP A 75 -15.43 2.91 15.83
CA ASP A 75 -15.56 1.59 16.46
C ASP A 75 -14.24 0.83 16.36
N LYS A 76 -13.63 0.82 15.16
CA LYS A 76 -12.33 0.16 14.94
C LYS A 76 -11.18 0.87 15.64
N PHE A 77 -11.26 2.19 15.76
CA PHE A 77 -10.33 2.96 16.56
C PHE A 77 -10.41 2.53 18.03
N ASP A 78 -11.61 2.47 18.60
CA ASP A 78 -11.80 2.11 20.01
C ASP A 78 -11.40 0.65 20.31
N GLU A 79 -11.75 -0.30 19.44
CA GLU A 79 -11.32 -1.71 19.55
C GLU A 79 -9.79 -1.81 19.67
N PHE A 80 -9.05 -1.17 18.75
CA PHE A 80 -7.60 -1.23 18.75
C PHE A 80 -6.96 -0.42 19.89
N ASN A 81 -7.56 0.72 20.27
CA ASN A 81 -7.11 1.52 21.41
C ASN A 81 -7.23 0.74 22.72
N ASN A 82 -8.33 0.00 22.88
CA ASN A 82 -8.55 -0.87 24.02
C ASN A 82 -7.53 -2.02 24.04
N TRP A 83 -7.26 -2.64 22.89
CA TRP A 83 -6.22 -3.67 22.78
C TRP A 83 -4.82 -3.14 23.19
N LEU A 84 -4.44 -1.94 22.75
CA LEU A 84 -3.18 -1.30 23.14
C LEU A 84 -3.07 -1.01 24.64
N LYS A 85 -4.21 -0.71 25.30
CA LYS A 85 -4.29 -0.40 26.74
C LYS A 85 -4.33 -1.65 27.62
N GLN A 86 -4.95 -2.72 27.16
CA GLN A 86 -5.14 -3.95 27.94
C GLN A 86 -3.82 -4.60 28.34
N ASP A 87 -2.76 -4.47 27.52
CA ASP A 87 -1.45 -5.04 27.81
C ASP A 87 -0.31 -4.20 27.21
N ASN A 88 -0.22 -2.94 27.65
CA ASN A 88 0.78 -2.01 27.11
C ASN A 88 2.23 -2.47 27.35
N HIS A 89 2.50 -3.15 28.47
CA HIS A 89 3.82 -3.64 28.80
C HIS A 89 4.29 -4.77 27.87
N SER A 90 3.39 -5.68 27.47
CA SER A 90 3.75 -6.82 26.62
C SER A 90 4.14 -6.38 25.22
N TRP A 91 3.28 -5.59 24.54
CA TRP A 91 3.59 -5.17 23.17
C TRP A 91 4.80 -4.23 23.11
N ILE A 92 5.02 -3.38 24.13
CA ILE A 92 6.22 -2.53 24.20
C ILE A 92 7.47 -3.41 24.34
N THR A 93 7.44 -4.40 25.23
CA THR A 93 8.58 -5.31 25.46
C THR A 93 8.91 -6.08 24.18
N GLU A 94 7.90 -6.65 23.53
CA GLU A 94 8.04 -7.33 22.24
C GLU A 94 8.56 -6.39 21.15
N TYR A 95 8.02 -5.17 21.05
CA TYR A 95 8.47 -4.20 20.05
C TYR A 95 9.95 -3.86 20.22
N LEU A 96 10.38 -3.61 21.45
CA LEU A 96 11.78 -3.30 21.76
C LEU A 96 12.69 -4.49 21.44
N ALA A 97 12.25 -5.71 21.74
CA ALA A 97 13.00 -6.92 21.44
C ALA A 97 13.16 -7.15 19.93
N LEU A 98 12.08 -6.98 19.15
CA LEU A 98 12.10 -7.22 17.70
C LEU A 98 12.74 -6.06 16.92
N GLY A 99 12.48 -4.82 17.31
CA GLY A 99 12.88 -3.64 16.55
C GLY A 99 14.22 -3.01 16.97
N GLY A 100 14.84 -3.52 18.03
CA GLY A 100 16.20 -3.17 18.45
C GLY A 100 16.40 -1.66 18.70
N SER A 101 17.55 -1.13 18.26
CA SER A 101 17.93 0.26 18.50
C SER A 101 16.97 1.28 17.87
N THR A 102 16.34 0.94 16.74
CA THR A 102 15.34 1.80 16.09
C THR A 102 14.06 1.88 16.92
N ALA A 103 13.55 0.74 17.40
CA ALA A 103 12.40 0.70 18.32
C ALA A 103 12.68 1.44 19.63
N ALA A 104 13.87 1.26 20.20
CA ALA A 104 14.28 1.95 21.42
C ALA A 104 14.28 3.48 21.25
N LYS A 105 14.79 3.99 20.10
CA LYS A 105 14.77 5.42 19.77
C LYS A 105 13.34 5.94 19.58
N TRP A 106 12.45 5.18 18.94
CA TRP A 106 11.05 5.56 18.80
C TRP A 106 10.34 5.60 20.16
N TYR A 107 10.50 4.55 20.97
CA TYR A 107 9.84 4.47 22.28
C TYR A 107 10.31 5.58 23.21
N LYS A 108 11.63 5.83 23.28
CA LYS A 108 12.19 6.92 24.10
C LYS A 108 11.60 8.29 23.76
N ARG A 109 11.38 8.58 22.47
CA ARG A 109 10.79 9.85 22.02
C ARG A 109 9.31 9.97 22.37
N ASN A 110 8.59 8.85 22.35
CA ASN A 110 7.14 8.82 22.49
C ASN A 110 6.67 8.38 23.88
N LYS A 111 7.58 8.03 24.80
CA LYS A 111 7.25 7.48 26.12
C LYS A 111 6.25 8.34 26.88
N ASN A 112 6.47 9.65 26.96
CA ASN A 112 5.58 10.56 27.71
C ASN A 112 4.18 10.61 27.09
N VAL A 113 4.07 10.56 25.76
CA VAL A 113 2.79 10.54 25.04
C VAL A 113 2.05 9.21 25.30
N ILE A 114 2.78 8.09 25.31
CA ILE A 114 2.23 6.76 25.59
C ILE A 114 1.76 6.68 27.05
N ASP A 115 2.58 7.10 28.00
CA ASP A 115 2.28 7.08 29.44
C ASP A 115 1.08 7.99 29.77
N ALA A 116 0.90 9.09 29.02
CA ALA A 116 -0.25 9.99 29.14
C ALA A 116 -1.54 9.45 28.46
N GLY A 117 -1.49 8.31 27.78
CA GLY A 117 -2.64 7.76 27.05
C GLY A 117 -2.96 8.48 25.73
N GLU A 118 -2.03 9.28 25.21
CA GLU A 118 -2.19 10.13 24.02
C GLU A 118 -1.62 9.48 22.74
N ILE A 119 -1.45 8.15 22.72
CA ILE A 119 -0.85 7.38 21.62
C ILE A 119 -1.54 7.62 20.25
N ALA A 120 -2.81 8.04 20.26
CA ALA A 120 -3.58 8.42 19.08
C ALA A 120 -2.94 9.57 18.28
N THR A 121 -2.15 10.42 18.94
CA THR A 121 -1.54 11.63 18.35
C THR A 121 -0.24 11.38 17.61
N ILE A 122 0.32 10.16 17.69
CA ILE A 122 1.61 9.81 17.08
C ILE A 122 1.43 8.74 16.00
N ALA A 123 2.46 8.57 15.18
CA ALA A 123 2.56 7.41 14.30
C ALA A 123 2.96 6.17 15.10
N ILE A 124 2.34 5.05 14.79
CA ILE A 124 2.57 3.78 15.49
C ILE A 124 3.24 2.77 14.55
N PRO A 125 4.02 1.81 15.08
CA PRO A 125 4.51 0.69 14.31
C PRO A 125 3.34 -0.09 13.66
N ARG A 126 3.32 -0.19 12.33
CA ARG A 126 2.20 -0.83 11.60
C ARG A 126 2.04 -2.30 11.95
N TYR A 127 3.12 -2.96 12.33
CA TYR A 127 3.08 -4.37 12.73
C TYR A 127 2.15 -4.61 13.93
N LEU A 128 1.98 -3.63 14.84
CA LEU A 128 1.06 -3.73 15.97
C LEU A 128 -0.38 -3.89 15.48
N TYR A 129 -0.77 -3.09 14.49
CA TYR A 129 -2.10 -3.20 13.89
C TYR A 129 -2.27 -4.53 13.14
N GLY A 130 -1.22 -4.98 12.44
CA GLY A 130 -1.21 -6.30 11.79
C GLY A 130 -1.39 -7.46 12.78
N LYS A 131 -0.75 -7.37 13.95
CA LYS A 131 -0.91 -8.33 15.05
C LYS A 131 -2.35 -8.33 15.58
N PHE A 132 -2.88 -7.15 15.90
CA PHE A 132 -4.23 -6.97 16.40
C PHE A 132 -5.28 -7.56 15.44
N ILE A 133 -5.26 -7.15 14.17
CA ILE A 133 -6.32 -7.55 13.23
C ILE A 133 -6.28 -9.05 12.91
N ARG A 134 -5.08 -9.65 12.92
CA ARG A 134 -4.92 -11.10 12.78
C ARG A 134 -5.51 -11.85 13.97
N GLN A 135 -5.25 -11.39 15.20
CA GLN A 135 -5.83 -11.98 16.41
C GLN A 135 -7.36 -11.90 16.36
N GLN A 136 -7.91 -10.72 16.04
CA GLN A 136 -9.36 -10.54 15.90
C GLN A 136 -9.98 -11.47 14.86
N LEU A 137 -9.40 -11.56 13.66
CA LEU A 137 -9.90 -12.48 12.63
C LEU A 137 -9.86 -13.94 13.09
N GLN A 138 -8.76 -14.37 13.71
CA GLN A 138 -8.61 -15.75 14.19
C GLN A 138 -9.64 -16.10 15.26
N GLU A 139 -9.91 -15.19 16.20
CA GLU A 139 -10.94 -15.36 17.23
C GLU A 139 -12.35 -15.45 16.61
N LEU A 140 -12.67 -14.56 15.65
CA LEU A 140 -13.95 -14.59 14.94
C LEU A 140 -14.16 -15.86 14.13
N VAL A 141 -13.13 -16.30 13.38
CA VAL A 141 -13.20 -17.52 12.58
C VAL A 141 -13.40 -18.73 13.51
N ALA A 142 -12.62 -18.83 14.59
CA ALA A 142 -12.78 -19.91 15.56
C ALA A 142 -14.19 -19.95 16.17
N ALA A 143 -14.78 -18.79 16.51
CA ALA A 143 -16.15 -18.71 17.01
C ALA A 143 -17.18 -19.17 15.96
N ALA A 144 -17.00 -18.80 14.69
CA ALA A 144 -17.88 -19.21 13.60
C ALA A 144 -17.77 -20.72 13.30
N GLU A 145 -16.56 -21.29 13.35
CA GLU A 145 -16.31 -22.73 13.20
C GLU A 145 -16.91 -23.54 14.35
N GLN A 146 -16.77 -23.07 15.60
CA GLN A 146 -17.38 -23.71 16.77
C GLN A 146 -18.90 -23.77 16.70
N ARG A 147 -19.54 -22.77 16.06
CA ARG A 147 -20.98 -22.76 15.78
C ARG A 147 -21.38 -23.54 14.53
N GLY A 148 -20.43 -24.16 13.83
CA GLY A 148 -20.68 -24.90 12.59
C GLY A 148 -21.20 -24.01 11.45
N LEU A 149 -20.83 -22.73 11.43
CA LEU A 149 -21.27 -21.78 10.39
C LEU A 149 -20.31 -21.74 9.20
N VAL A 150 -19.02 -21.96 9.46
CA VAL A 150 -17.94 -21.89 8.48
C VAL A 150 -16.99 -23.08 8.69
N THR A 151 -16.28 -23.45 7.63
CA THR A 151 -15.03 -24.22 7.68
C THR A 151 -14.02 -23.47 6.82
N LEU A 152 -12.95 -22.95 7.42
CA LEU A 152 -11.95 -22.15 6.71
C LEU A 152 -10.66 -22.93 6.54
N LYS A 153 -10.15 -23.00 5.31
CA LYS A 153 -8.86 -23.60 5.00
C LYS A 153 -7.89 -22.59 4.38
N THR A 154 -6.70 -22.50 4.95
CA THR A 154 -5.57 -21.75 4.38
C THR A 154 -4.74 -22.65 3.47
N ILE A 155 -4.31 -22.11 2.34
CA ILE A 155 -3.49 -22.80 1.33
C ILE A 155 -2.29 -21.91 0.99
N SER A 156 -1.09 -22.37 1.34
CA SER A 156 0.15 -21.70 0.98
C SER A 156 0.53 -22.02 -0.46
N GLY A 157 0.64 -21.00 -1.30
CA GLY A 157 1.02 -21.12 -2.71
C GLY A 157 0.62 -19.90 -3.52
N GLU A 158 1.24 -19.75 -4.69
CA GLU A 158 0.89 -18.69 -5.63
C GLU A 158 -0.21 -19.17 -6.57
N ALA A 159 -1.38 -18.53 -6.53
CA ALA A 159 -2.36 -18.72 -7.59
C ALA A 159 -1.78 -18.15 -8.90
N VAL A 160 -1.74 -18.97 -9.94
CA VAL A 160 -1.11 -18.64 -11.23
C VAL A 160 -2.08 -18.58 -12.40
N ALA A 161 -3.23 -19.26 -12.30
CA ALA A 161 -4.28 -19.25 -13.30
C ALA A 161 -5.65 -19.47 -12.66
N ALA A 162 -6.70 -18.99 -13.32
CA ALA A 162 -8.08 -19.31 -12.98
C ALA A 162 -8.96 -19.43 -14.23
N GLY A 163 -10.02 -20.22 -14.17
CA GLY A 163 -10.93 -20.42 -15.30
C GLY A 163 -12.32 -20.84 -14.85
N LYS A 164 -13.33 -20.54 -15.66
CA LYS A 164 -14.68 -21.08 -15.45
C LYS A 164 -14.73 -22.55 -15.88
N ILE A 165 -15.36 -23.38 -15.06
CA ILE A 165 -15.70 -24.77 -15.34
C ILE A 165 -17.22 -24.94 -15.24
N ASP A 166 -17.80 -25.72 -16.15
CA ASP A 166 -19.23 -26.05 -16.21
C ASP A 166 -20.17 -24.81 -16.14
N GLY A 167 -19.71 -23.68 -16.70
CA GLY A 167 -20.47 -22.43 -16.81
C GLY A 167 -20.76 -21.69 -15.48
N SER A 168 -20.50 -22.28 -14.32
CA SER A 168 -20.95 -21.77 -13.02
C SER A 168 -19.91 -21.80 -11.91
N ASN A 169 -18.90 -22.67 -11.99
CA ASN A 169 -17.84 -22.78 -10.98
C ASN A 169 -16.51 -22.30 -11.56
N PHE A 170 -15.51 -22.14 -10.71
CA PHE A 170 -14.14 -21.80 -11.08
C PHE A 170 -13.18 -22.91 -10.66
N VAL A 171 -12.11 -23.07 -11.45
CA VAL A 171 -10.88 -23.76 -11.05
C VAL A 171 -9.77 -22.73 -10.89
N VAL A 172 -8.94 -22.91 -9.86
CA VAL A 172 -7.76 -22.09 -9.58
C VAL A 172 -6.54 -22.99 -9.50
N ASP A 173 -5.52 -22.67 -10.29
CA ASP A 173 -4.24 -23.37 -10.29
C ASP A 173 -3.30 -22.69 -9.30
N ILE A 174 -2.77 -23.46 -8.35
CA ILE A 174 -1.96 -22.95 -7.24
C ILE A 174 -0.59 -23.62 -7.30
N LYS A 175 0.46 -22.82 -7.47
CA LYS A 175 1.85 -23.25 -7.43
C LYS A 175 2.32 -23.37 -5.96
N THR A 176 2.64 -24.59 -5.52
CA THR A 176 3.02 -24.90 -4.11
C THR A 176 4.52 -25.19 -3.92
N GLY A 177 5.33 -24.99 -4.96
CA GLY A 177 6.77 -25.23 -5.02
C GLY A 177 7.28 -24.96 -6.44
N GLU A 178 8.51 -25.35 -6.78
CA GLU A 178 9.05 -25.07 -8.13
C GLU A 178 8.24 -25.75 -9.25
N ASP A 179 7.83 -27.01 -9.05
CA ASP A 179 7.19 -27.84 -10.08
C ASP A 179 5.82 -28.43 -9.69
N SER A 180 5.24 -28.04 -8.55
CA SER A 180 3.94 -28.56 -8.09
C SER A 180 2.82 -27.55 -8.33
N ILE A 181 1.79 -27.98 -9.06
CA ILE A 181 0.52 -27.28 -9.22
C ILE A 181 -0.58 -28.13 -8.61
N ILE A 182 -1.41 -27.51 -7.77
CA ILE A 182 -2.66 -28.11 -7.28
C ILE A 182 -3.84 -27.32 -7.84
N GLU A 183 -4.93 -28.03 -8.15
CA GLU A 183 -6.17 -27.42 -8.62
C GLU A 183 -7.17 -27.30 -7.46
N LEU A 184 -7.85 -26.16 -7.38
CA LEU A 184 -8.93 -25.92 -6.44
C LEU A 184 -10.21 -25.49 -7.15
N CYS A 185 -11.30 -26.22 -6.93
CA CYS A 185 -12.63 -25.86 -7.43
C CYS A 185 -13.38 -24.99 -6.41
N THR A 186 -14.02 -23.91 -6.88
CA THR A 186 -14.82 -23.00 -6.05
C THR A 186 -16.06 -22.49 -6.77
N ARG A 187 -17.13 -22.18 -6.05
CA ARG A 187 -18.33 -21.52 -6.62
C ARG A 187 -18.09 -20.03 -6.84
N LYS A 188 -17.68 -19.33 -5.78
CA LYS A 188 -17.29 -17.91 -5.83
C LYS A 188 -15.78 -17.77 -5.75
N LEU A 189 -15.19 -16.96 -6.62
CA LEU A 189 -13.77 -16.63 -6.61
C LEU A 189 -13.61 -15.13 -6.32
N VAL A 190 -12.80 -14.79 -5.33
CA VAL A 190 -12.60 -13.41 -4.87
C VAL A 190 -11.11 -13.05 -4.99
N LEU A 191 -10.78 -12.08 -5.84
CA LEU A 191 -9.44 -11.53 -5.93
C LEU A 191 -9.25 -10.42 -4.90
N THR A 192 -8.34 -10.68 -3.96
CA THR A 192 -7.92 -9.77 -2.88
C THR A 192 -6.39 -9.60 -2.88
N THR A 193 -5.78 -9.66 -4.06
CA THR A 193 -4.32 -9.72 -4.26
C THR A 193 -3.58 -8.41 -3.96
N GLY A 194 -4.29 -7.34 -3.62
CA GLY A 194 -3.69 -6.06 -3.25
C GLY A 194 -3.42 -5.16 -4.45
N ASN A 195 -2.22 -4.60 -4.53
CA ASN A 195 -1.78 -3.75 -5.64
C ASN A 195 -1.24 -4.57 -6.80
N MET A 196 -1.08 -3.93 -7.96
CA MET A 196 -0.23 -4.46 -9.02
C MET A 196 1.19 -4.75 -8.49
N PRO A 197 1.91 -5.76 -9.04
CA PRO A 197 3.30 -6.00 -8.71
C PRO A 197 4.15 -4.73 -8.82
N PHE A 198 5.27 -4.67 -8.08
CA PHE A 198 6.16 -3.52 -8.14
C PHE A 198 6.66 -3.29 -9.57
N ARG A 199 6.85 -2.01 -9.93
CA ARG A 199 7.43 -1.64 -11.22
C ARG A 199 8.90 -2.03 -11.23
N LYS A 200 9.29 -2.98 -12.08
CA LYS A 200 10.71 -3.26 -12.31
C LYS A 200 11.42 -2.00 -12.79
N VAL A 201 12.57 -1.73 -12.20
CA VAL A 201 13.39 -0.60 -12.62
C VAL A 201 14.21 -1.07 -13.81
N GLU A 202 13.87 -0.56 -14.98
CA GLU A 202 14.59 -0.82 -16.22
C GLU A 202 15.69 0.22 -16.43
N PHE A 203 16.84 -0.24 -16.90
CA PHE A 203 17.98 0.59 -17.26
C PHE A 203 18.85 -0.14 -18.29
N SER A 204 19.62 0.62 -19.06
CA SER A 204 20.67 0.06 -19.89
C SER A 204 21.98 -0.05 -19.10
N GLY A 205 22.76 -1.09 -19.38
CA GLY A 205 24.08 -1.32 -18.78
C GLY A 205 24.26 -2.74 -18.26
N ASN A 206 25.52 -3.10 -17.98
CA ASN A 206 25.87 -4.37 -17.35
C ASN A 206 26.04 -4.11 -15.85
N VAL A 207 25.06 -4.50 -15.06
CA VAL A 207 25.07 -4.37 -13.60
C VAL A 207 24.93 -5.76 -13.03
N SER A 208 25.82 -6.13 -12.09
CA SER A 208 25.64 -7.34 -11.31
C SER A 208 24.29 -7.27 -10.60
N ALA A 209 23.44 -8.28 -10.82
CA ALA A 209 22.11 -8.37 -10.20
C ALA A 209 22.18 -8.22 -8.67
N GLU A 210 23.30 -8.58 -8.06
CA GLU A 210 23.55 -8.48 -6.63
C GLU A 210 23.60 -7.02 -6.11
N ARG A 211 24.00 -6.05 -6.95
CA ARG A 211 24.07 -4.62 -6.56
C ARG A 211 22.75 -3.88 -6.75
N PHE A 212 21.77 -4.51 -7.41
CA PHE A 212 20.51 -3.90 -7.75
C PHE A 212 19.33 -4.66 -7.12
N ILE A 213 18.81 -4.10 -6.02
CA ILE A 213 17.63 -4.63 -5.34
C ILE A 213 16.39 -4.03 -6.01
N GLN A 214 15.61 -4.85 -6.72
CA GLN A 214 14.46 -4.39 -7.51
C GLN A 214 13.32 -3.78 -6.68
N SER A 215 13.15 -4.19 -5.43
CA SER A 215 12.08 -3.76 -4.55
C SER A 215 12.53 -3.78 -3.10
N ALA A 216 12.10 -2.80 -2.31
CA ALA A 216 12.35 -2.78 -0.87
C ALA A 216 11.70 -3.94 -0.11
N TYR A 217 10.66 -4.55 -0.68
CA TYR A 217 9.81 -5.54 0.01
C TYR A 217 9.95 -6.96 -0.55
N GLU A 218 10.81 -7.19 -1.54
CA GLU A 218 11.00 -8.53 -2.12
C GLU A 218 12.48 -8.93 -1.99
N PRO A 219 12.82 -10.08 -1.36
CA PRO A 219 11.90 -11.02 -0.72
C PRO A 219 11.23 -10.45 0.53
N ASP A 220 11.95 -9.64 1.31
CA ASP A 220 11.42 -8.79 2.38
C ASP A 220 12.45 -7.69 2.75
N MET A 221 12.01 -6.73 3.57
CA MET A 221 12.83 -5.58 3.93
C MET A 221 14.04 -5.93 4.81
N ALA A 222 13.97 -6.96 5.65
CA ALA A 222 15.06 -7.33 6.54
C ALA A 222 16.23 -7.93 5.75
N HIS A 223 15.94 -8.87 4.84
CA HIS A 223 16.94 -9.44 3.94
C HIS A 223 17.56 -8.35 3.05
N ASN A 224 16.75 -7.45 2.50
CA ASN A 224 17.25 -6.38 1.65
C ASN A 224 18.18 -5.42 2.40
N LEU A 225 17.88 -5.08 3.66
CA LEU A 225 18.81 -4.30 4.48
C LEU A 225 20.13 -5.06 4.72
N GLN A 226 20.08 -6.36 5.02
CA GLN A 226 21.31 -7.16 5.16
C GLN A 226 22.14 -7.19 3.87
N SER A 227 21.49 -7.33 2.70
CA SER A 227 22.15 -7.27 1.40
C SER A 227 22.81 -5.90 1.17
N LEU A 228 22.12 -4.80 1.48
CA LEU A 228 22.70 -3.45 1.38
C LEU A 228 23.92 -3.29 2.28
N GLU A 229 23.84 -3.76 3.53
CA GLU A 229 24.95 -3.71 4.47
C GLU A 229 26.17 -4.49 3.94
N PHE A 230 25.95 -5.72 3.47
CA PHE A 230 26.99 -6.56 2.89
C PHE A 230 27.70 -5.86 1.71
N LEU A 231 26.94 -5.31 0.77
CA LEU A 231 27.49 -4.60 -0.40
C LEU A 231 28.34 -3.39 0.00
N LEU A 232 27.87 -2.62 0.99
CA LEU A 232 28.58 -1.45 1.47
C LEU A 232 29.87 -1.83 2.23
N ARG A 233 29.84 -2.86 3.08
CA ARG A 233 31.02 -3.33 3.82
C ARG A 233 32.11 -3.84 2.87
N ASN A 234 31.70 -4.56 1.82
CA ASN A 234 32.60 -5.13 0.83
C ASN A 234 33.02 -4.16 -0.29
N THR A 235 32.60 -2.89 -0.22
CA THR A 235 33.08 -1.88 -1.16
C THR A 235 34.49 -1.43 -0.73
N THR A 236 35.48 -1.72 -1.58
CA THR A 236 36.91 -1.48 -1.35
C THR A 236 37.24 -0.02 -1.09
N ASN A 237 36.72 0.88 -1.92
CA ASN A 237 36.88 2.32 -1.72
C ASN A 237 35.77 2.82 -0.79
N THR A 238 36.16 3.20 0.43
CA THR A 238 35.22 3.68 1.44
C THR A 238 34.45 4.91 1.00
N ASP A 239 34.98 5.75 0.11
CA ASP A 239 34.31 6.97 -0.39
C ASP A 239 33.13 6.65 -1.33
N GLU A 240 33.11 5.45 -1.90
CA GLU A 240 32.10 4.97 -2.84
C GLU A 240 30.94 4.24 -2.14
N ARG A 241 30.92 4.20 -0.79
CA ARG A 241 29.83 3.67 0.05
C ARG A 241 28.57 4.54 0.03
N ASN A 242 28.06 4.79 -1.18
CA ASN A 242 26.86 5.55 -1.43
C ASN A 242 25.71 4.63 -1.88
N LEU A 243 24.49 5.02 -1.54
CA LEU A 243 23.26 4.32 -1.89
C LEU A 243 22.42 5.15 -2.87
N LEU A 244 21.84 4.51 -3.87
CA LEU A 244 20.84 5.11 -4.75
C LEU A 244 19.46 4.50 -4.49
N LEU A 245 18.48 5.35 -4.20
CA LEU A 245 17.07 4.98 -4.11
C LEU A 245 16.36 5.49 -5.38
N VAL A 246 15.76 4.59 -6.15
CA VAL A 246 15.03 4.94 -7.38
C VAL A 246 13.54 5.05 -7.09
N GLY A 247 13.07 6.27 -6.88
CA GLY A 247 11.70 6.61 -6.50
C GLY A 247 11.65 7.37 -5.17
N SER A 248 10.57 8.13 -4.92
CA SER A 248 10.42 9.00 -3.74
C SER A 248 9.09 8.82 -3.00
N ASN A 249 8.48 7.64 -3.10
CA ASN A 249 7.18 7.33 -2.49
C ASN A 249 7.35 6.80 -1.05
N ALA A 250 6.31 6.12 -0.53
CA ALA A 250 6.29 5.53 0.82
C ALA A 250 7.51 4.64 1.10
N ALA A 251 7.86 3.74 0.18
CA ALA A 251 9.02 2.85 0.35
C ALA A 251 10.34 3.63 0.59
N SER A 252 10.53 4.75 -0.12
CA SER A 252 11.74 5.56 0.00
C SER A 252 11.84 6.23 1.37
N ILE A 253 10.74 6.78 1.88
CA ILE A 253 10.75 7.45 3.19
C ILE A 253 10.87 6.45 4.34
N GLU A 254 10.29 5.25 4.18
CA GLU A 254 10.46 4.12 5.10
C GLU A 254 11.93 3.69 5.16
N LEU A 255 12.56 3.45 4.01
CA LEU A 255 13.98 3.10 3.94
C LEU A 255 14.88 4.20 4.54
N LEU A 256 14.62 5.47 4.25
CA LEU A 256 15.40 6.57 4.83
C LEU A 256 15.30 6.58 6.37
N TYR A 257 14.13 6.27 6.93
CA TYR A 257 13.96 6.16 8.38
C TYR A 257 14.71 4.98 8.98
N LEU A 258 14.68 3.82 8.32
CA LEU A 258 15.41 2.65 8.79
C LEU A 258 16.93 2.88 8.68
N LEU A 259 17.43 3.27 7.51
CA LEU A 259 18.84 3.56 7.27
C LEU A 259 19.37 4.65 8.19
N GLY A 260 18.55 5.68 8.45
CA GLY A 260 18.95 6.79 9.31
C GLY A 260 18.96 6.47 10.80
N ASN A 261 18.27 5.40 11.26
CA ASN A 261 18.17 5.07 12.68
C ASN A 261 18.88 3.77 13.08
N HIS A 262 19.30 2.97 12.11
CA HIS A 262 20.13 1.78 12.29
C HIS A 262 21.61 2.15 12.45
N GLU A 263 22.25 1.71 13.53
CA GLU A 263 23.59 2.20 13.94
C GLU A 263 24.65 1.90 12.88
N GLU A 264 24.67 0.68 12.37
CA GLU A 264 25.57 0.19 11.33
C GLU A 264 25.50 1.09 10.09
N PHE A 265 24.30 1.34 9.55
CA PHE A 265 24.13 2.21 8.38
C PHE A 265 24.52 3.66 8.63
N THR A 266 24.25 4.17 9.83
CA THR A 266 24.64 5.55 10.17
C THR A 266 26.15 5.76 10.14
N THR A 267 26.94 4.70 10.35
CA THR A 267 28.41 4.74 10.24
C THR A 267 28.95 4.33 8.87
N LEU A 268 28.23 3.46 8.15
CA LEU A 268 28.73 2.82 6.95
C LEU A 268 28.45 3.63 5.66
N VAL A 269 27.33 4.34 5.60
CA VAL A 269 26.87 5.03 4.37
C VAL A 269 27.34 6.47 4.32
N ASN A 270 28.04 6.87 3.26
CA ASN A 270 28.47 8.25 3.09
C ASN A 270 27.33 9.13 2.59
N LYS A 271 26.71 8.75 1.47
CA LYS A 271 25.57 9.45 0.88
C LYS A 271 24.44 8.51 0.48
N ILE A 272 23.23 8.99 0.66
CA ILE A 272 22.00 8.42 0.14
C ILE A 272 21.46 9.41 -0.89
N VAL A 273 21.26 8.94 -2.11
CA VAL A 273 20.75 9.74 -3.21
C VAL A 273 19.40 9.20 -3.60
N VAL A 274 18.38 10.06 -3.64
CA VAL A 274 17.03 9.69 -4.07
C VAL A 274 16.78 10.29 -5.44
N LEU A 275 16.62 9.44 -6.45
CA LEU A 275 16.27 9.85 -7.81
C LEU A 275 14.77 9.67 -8.04
N SER A 276 14.07 10.74 -8.41
CA SER A 276 12.64 10.67 -8.73
C SER A 276 12.22 11.73 -9.75
N PRO A 277 11.15 11.51 -10.54
CA PRO A 277 10.69 12.50 -11.49
C PRO A 277 10.35 13.87 -10.88
N GLY A 278 9.86 13.88 -9.63
CA GLY A 278 9.48 15.10 -8.92
C GLY A 278 10.58 15.71 -8.05
N GLY A 279 11.68 15.00 -7.81
CA GLY A 279 12.78 15.47 -6.94
C GLY A 279 12.39 15.74 -5.48
N LYS A 280 11.23 15.24 -5.02
CA LYS A 280 10.64 15.55 -3.72
C LYS A 280 10.15 14.31 -3.01
N LEU A 281 10.33 14.30 -1.69
CA LEU A 281 9.71 13.35 -0.76
C LEU A 281 8.33 13.87 -0.33
N PRO A 282 7.48 13.02 0.30
CA PRO A 282 6.25 13.47 0.93
C PRO A 282 6.48 14.63 1.90
N LEU A 283 5.49 15.53 1.98
CA LEU A 283 5.55 16.74 2.82
C LEU A 283 5.15 16.45 4.28
N ALA A 284 5.39 17.41 5.17
CA ALA A 284 4.91 17.34 6.55
C ALA A 284 3.39 17.33 6.62
N ALA A 285 2.83 16.34 7.30
CA ALA A 285 1.46 16.39 7.76
C ALA A 285 1.37 17.38 8.93
N VAL A 286 0.47 18.35 8.82
CA VAL A 286 0.13 19.27 9.91
C VAL A 286 -1.37 19.28 10.10
N ASP A 287 -1.82 19.67 11.29
CA ASP A 287 -3.22 19.98 11.51
C ASP A 287 -3.31 21.37 12.12
N THR A 288 -4.00 22.27 11.43
CA THR A 288 -4.19 23.65 11.87
C THR A 288 -5.67 23.92 12.02
N LYS A 289 -6.05 24.70 13.04
CA LYS A 289 -7.44 25.13 13.27
C LYS A 289 -7.87 26.28 12.37
N ASP A 290 -7.03 26.66 11.41
CA ASP A 290 -7.26 27.79 10.54
C ASP A 290 -8.42 27.51 9.58
N ASP A 291 -9.42 28.39 9.56
CA ASP A 291 -10.47 28.31 8.56
C ASP A 291 -10.01 28.96 7.25
N LYS A 292 -9.51 28.12 6.32
CA LYS A 292 -9.03 28.57 5.02
C LYS A 292 -10.21 28.80 4.07
N GLN A 293 -10.21 29.95 3.40
CA GLN A 293 -11.18 30.28 2.34
C GLN A 293 -10.69 29.86 0.95
N PHE A 294 -11.56 29.15 0.22
CA PHE A 294 -11.32 28.63 -1.13
C PHE A 294 -11.95 29.55 -2.20
N ILE A 295 -11.29 30.67 -2.45
CA ILE A 295 -11.76 31.76 -3.34
C ILE A 295 -11.97 31.35 -4.80
N PHE A 296 -11.23 30.38 -5.32
CA PHE A 296 -11.35 29.86 -6.68
C PHE A 296 -12.55 28.92 -6.80
N PHE A 297 -12.87 28.16 -5.75
CA PHE A 297 -14.10 27.39 -5.68
C PHE A 297 -15.33 28.31 -5.54
N ASP A 298 -15.25 29.38 -4.75
CA ASP A 298 -16.35 30.33 -4.63
C ASP A 298 -16.66 31.06 -5.96
N LYS A 299 -15.64 31.30 -6.80
CA LYS A 299 -15.83 31.81 -8.16
C LYS A 299 -16.54 30.79 -9.06
N LEU A 300 -16.20 29.51 -8.95
CA LEU A 300 -16.80 28.44 -9.75
C LEU A 300 -18.28 28.22 -9.43
N LYS A 301 -18.69 28.34 -8.17
CA LYS A 301 -20.11 28.17 -7.76
C LYS A 301 -21.08 29.08 -8.51
N ASN A 302 -20.60 30.22 -9.02
CA ASN A 302 -21.39 31.20 -9.77
C ASN A 302 -21.26 31.05 -11.31
N THR A 303 -20.62 29.99 -11.80
CA THR A 303 -20.38 29.76 -13.23
C THR A 303 -21.40 28.77 -13.79
N SER A 304 -22.09 29.12 -14.88
CA SER A 304 -23.15 28.28 -15.47
C SER A 304 -22.66 27.00 -16.16
N ASN A 305 -21.42 26.99 -16.65
CA ASN A 305 -20.81 25.87 -17.38
C ASN A 305 -19.56 25.37 -16.65
N CYS A 306 -19.75 24.72 -15.50
CA CYS A 306 -18.67 24.13 -14.72
C CYS A 306 -18.30 22.76 -15.30
N THR A 307 -17.05 22.56 -15.72
CA THR A 307 -16.54 21.28 -16.24
C THR A 307 -15.56 20.63 -15.24
N PRO A 308 -15.30 19.30 -15.33
CA PRO A 308 -14.27 18.63 -14.54
C PRO A 308 -12.89 19.30 -14.58
N GLU A 309 -12.47 19.79 -15.76
CA GLU A 309 -11.20 20.49 -15.95
C GLU A 309 -11.16 21.80 -15.18
N LEU A 310 -12.25 22.58 -15.21
CA LEU A 310 -12.33 23.84 -14.47
C LEU A 310 -12.29 23.61 -12.96
N VAL A 311 -12.97 22.57 -12.45
CA VAL A 311 -12.89 22.17 -11.04
C VAL A 311 -11.47 21.77 -10.68
N PHE A 312 -10.80 20.98 -11.51
CA PHE A 312 -9.42 20.57 -11.26
C PHE A 312 -8.44 21.75 -11.27
N ASP A 313 -8.57 22.66 -12.22
CA ASP A 313 -7.74 23.86 -12.31
C ASP A 313 -7.90 24.75 -11.07
N ALA A 314 -9.14 24.93 -10.59
CA ALA A 314 -9.38 25.65 -9.36
C ALA A 314 -8.81 24.91 -8.14
N MET A 315 -8.97 23.58 -8.09
CA MET A 315 -8.42 22.74 -7.02
C MET A 315 -6.89 22.88 -6.94
N MET A 316 -6.20 22.90 -8.09
CA MET A 316 -4.75 23.10 -8.16
C MET A 316 -4.34 24.52 -7.78
N LYS A 317 -5.13 25.55 -8.13
CA LYS A 317 -4.91 26.93 -7.68
C LYS A 317 -5.08 27.08 -6.17
N GLU A 318 -6.10 26.46 -5.59
CA GLU A 318 -6.27 26.38 -4.14
C GLU A 318 -5.10 25.64 -3.49
N PHE A 319 -4.67 24.53 -4.10
CA PHE A 319 -3.54 23.78 -3.60
C PHE A 319 -2.28 24.67 -3.53
N GLY A 320 -1.93 25.37 -4.62
CA GLY A 320 -0.78 26.27 -4.65
C GLY A 320 -0.87 27.46 -3.68
N LYS A 321 -2.09 27.92 -3.36
CA LYS A 321 -2.33 29.02 -2.41
C LYS A 321 -2.15 28.57 -0.96
N HIS A 322 -2.62 27.37 -0.63
CA HIS A 322 -2.73 26.91 0.76
C HIS A 322 -1.62 25.95 1.20
N PHE A 323 -0.93 25.30 0.26
CA PHE A 323 0.05 24.25 0.54
C PHE A 323 1.40 24.60 -0.11
N LYS A 324 2.37 25.02 0.70
CA LYS A 324 3.73 25.36 0.22
C LYS A 324 4.74 24.28 0.57
N ASN A 325 4.92 24.04 1.86
CA ASN A 325 5.93 23.11 2.41
C ASN A 325 5.34 22.01 3.30
N GLU A 326 4.01 22.03 3.48
CA GLU A 326 3.27 21.16 4.38
C GLU A 326 1.89 20.85 3.79
N VAL A 327 1.29 19.78 4.29
CA VAL A 327 -0.04 19.32 3.95
C VAL A 327 -0.89 19.36 5.20
N CYS A 328 -1.77 20.37 5.29
CA CYS A 328 -2.75 20.47 6.37
C CYS A 328 -3.91 19.49 6.13
N THR A 329 -4.03 18.46 6.97
CA THR A 329 -5.01 17.37 6.78
C THR A 329 -6.45 17.89 6.76
N SER A 330 -6.83 18.73 7.72
CA SER A 330 -8.16 19.34 7.79
C SER A 330 -8.46 20.25 6.59
N THR A 331 -7.45 20.98 6.08
CA THR A 331 -7.62 21.78 4.85
C THR A 331 -7.80 20.90 3.61
N VAL A 332 -7.05 19.78 3.50
CA VAL A 332 -7.25 18.82 2.39
C VAL A 332 -8.64 18.19 2.45
N GLN A 333 -9.13 17.82 3.63
CA GLN A 333 -10.48 17.28 3.79
C GLN A 333 -11.54 18.29 3.33
N LYS A 334 -11.45 19.55 3.74
CA LYS A 334 -12.34 20.62 3.29
C LYS A 334 -12.25 20.84 1.77
N LEU A 335 -11.04 20.84 1.21
CA LEU A 335 -10.82 20.97 -0.23
C LEU A 335 -11.52 19.83 -0.98
N LEU A 336 -11.32 18.58 -0.57
CA LEU A 336 -11.95 17.41 -1.18
C LEU A 336 -13.47 17.43 -1.04
N GLN A 337 -13.99 17.89 0.10
CA GLN A 337 -15.44 18.06 0.31
C GLN A 337 -16.04 19.08 -0.66
N GLN A 338 -15.40 20.25 -0.81
CA GLN A 338 -15.88 21.28 -1.74
C GLN A 338 -15.73 20.85 -3.21
N THR A 339 -14.66 20.13 -3.56
CA THR A 339 -14.54 19.48 -4.87
C THR A 339 -15.73 18.55 -5.11
N ARG A 340 -16.06 17.65 -4.17
CA ARG A 340 -17.22 16.75 -4.30
C ARG A 340 -18.53 17.50 -4.46
N GLN A 341 -18.72 18.60 -3.72
CA GLN A 341 -19.90 19.44 -3.86
C GLN A 341 -20.01 20.03 -5.27
N LEU A 342 -18.93 20.59 -5.82
CA LEU A 342 -18.92 21.12 -7.19
C LEU A 342 -19.21 20.04 -8.24
N LEU A 343 -18.64 18.84 -8.07
CA LEU A 343 -18.85 17.72 -8.99
C LEU A 343 -20.27 17.13 -8.89
N SER A 344 -20.98 17.29 -7.78
CA SER A 344 -22.34 16.76 -7.59
C SER A 344 -23.40 17.39 -8.51
N TYR A 345 -23.08 18.50 -9.16
CA TYR A 345 -23.95 19.15 -10.15
C TYR A 345 -23.67 18.69 -11.59
N MET A 346 -22.67 17.84 -11.80
CA MET A 346 -22.28 17.32 -13.10
C MET A 346 -22.99 16.01 -13.42
N SER A 347 -22.96 15.59 -14.69
CA SER A 347 -23.42 14.26 -15.08
C SER A 347 -22.54 13.16 -14.47
N GLU A 348 -23.08 11.94 -14.37
CA GLU A 348 -22.34 10.76 -13.89
C GLU A 348 -21.07 10.48 -14.72
N VAL A 349 -21.13 10.75 -16.02
CA VAL A 349 -19.99 10.61 -16.94
C VAL A 349 -18.89 11.60 -16.60
N GLU A 350 -19.22 12.87 -16.37
CA GLU A 350 -18.26 13.92 -15.99
C GLU A 350 -17.67 13.70 -14.61
N PHE A 351 -18.51 13.29 -13.64
CA PHE A 351 -18.08 12.92 -12.30
C PHE A 351 -17.06 11.77 -12.34
N SER A 352 -17.38 10.71 -13.09
CA SER A 352 -16.51 9.55 -13.25
C SER A 352 -15.20 9.95 -13.94
N HIS A 353 -15.26 10.74 -15.02
CA HIS A 353 -14.07 11.27 -15.69
C HIS A 353 -13.16 12.05 -14.75
N PHE A 354 -13.71 12.89 -13.86
CA PHE A 354 -12.92 13.58 -12.84
C PHE A 354 -12.22 12.60 -11.90
N LEU A 355 -12.98 11.68 -11.29
CA LEU A 355 -12.42 10.72 -10.34
C LEU A 355 -11.31 9.88 -10.99
N MET A 356 -11.53 9.45 -12.24
CA MET A 356 -10.66 8.52 -12.96
C MET A 356 -9.40 9.16 -13.51
N SER A 357 -9.46 10.41 -13.98
CA SER A 357 -8.31 11.09 -14.60
C SER A 357 -7.61 12.07 -13.66
N LYS A 358 -8.38 12.90 -12.94
CA LYS A 358 -7.87 14.04 -12.16
C LYS A 358 -7.54 13.66 -10.72
N GLY A 359 -8.30 12.74 -10.12
CA GLY A 359 -8.06 12.22 -8.78
C GLY A 359 -6.65 11.65 -8.55
N PRO A 360 -6.16 10.74 -9.41
CA PRO A 360 -4.80 10.19 -9.31
C PRO A 360 -3.70 11.24 -9.50
N GLU A 361 -3.95 12.26 -10.32
CA GLU A 361 -3.03 13.38 -10.51
C GLU A 361 -2.93 14.22 -9.24
N PHE A 362 -4.07 14.62 -8.67
CA PHE A 362 -4.12 15.38 -7.42
C PHE A 362 -3.43 14.66 -6.25
N SER A 363 -3.61 13.34 -6.18
CA SER A 363 -3.09 12.50 -5.09
C SER A 363 -1.55 12.54 -4.98
N LYS A 364 -0.85 12.92 -6.05
CA LYS A 364 0.62 13.10 -6.03
C LYS A 364 1.04 14.32 -5.22
N PHE A 365 0.18 15.33 -5.12
CA PHE A 365 0.48 16.61 -4.46
C PHE A 365 0.19 16.58 -2.95
N ILE A 366 -0.82 15.84 -2.51
CA ILE A 366 -1.21 15.73 -1.10
C ILE A 366 -0.48 14.62 -0.33
N ARG A 367 0.58 14.04 -0.93
CA ARG A 367 1.39 13.02 -0.26
C ARG A 367 2.09 13.64 0.95
N ARG A 368 1.82 13.07 2.10
CA ARG A 368 2.33 13.53 3.39
C ARG A 368 3.00 12.42 4.16
N SER A 369 3.74 12.78 5.19
CA SER A 369 4.33 11.87 6.16
C SER A 369 4.38 12.50 7.54
N VAL A 370 4.50 11.66 8.56
CA VAL A 370 4.61 12.07 9.97
C VAL A 370 5.99 12.61 10.32
N ALA A 371 6.03 13.31 11.46
CA ALA A 371 7.23 13.93 11.99
C ALA A 371 8.39 12.95 12.17
N ASP A 372 8.16 11.71 12.61
CA ASP A 372 9.20 10.69 12.80
C ASP A 372 10.03 10.43 11.53
N TYR A 373 9.35 10.20 10.41
CA TYR A 373 9.99 10.00 9.12
C TYR A 373 10.75 11.27 8.70
N LEU A 374 10.10 12.42 8.82
CA LEU A 374 10.65 13.68 8.31
C LEU A 374 11.80 14.23 9.15
N GLN A 375 11.82 14.01 10.46
CA GLN A 375 12.96 14.34 11.32
C GLN A 375 14.22 13.60 10.86
N THR A 376 14.08 12.33 10.48
CA THR A 376 15.21 11.55 9.94
C THR A 376 15.67 12.13 8.59
N VAL A 377 14.74 12.48 7.70
CA VAL A 377 15.05 13.14 6.42
C VAL A 377 15.77 14.48 6.64
N ILE A 378 15.29 15.32 7.56
CA ILE A 378 15.89 16.62 7.89
C ILE A 378 17.31 16.40 8.42
N ARG A 379 17.49 15.51 9.39
CA ARG A 379 18.82 15.17 9.94
C ARG A 379 19.79 14.76 8.84
N LEU A 380 19.42 13.79 8.00
CA LEU A 380 20.28 13.30 6.92
C LEU A 380 20.63 14.41 5.92
N LYS A 381 19.72 15.35 5.63
CA LYS A 381 20.01 16.52 4.79
C LYS A 381 20.98 17.48 5.47
N THR A 382 20.75 17.82 6.75
CA THR A 382 21.62 18.72 7.51
C THR A 382 23.04 18.18 7.66
N GLU A 383 23.18 16.86 7.78
CA GLU A 383 24.47 16.17 7.80
C GLU A 383 25.14 16.07 6.41
N GLY A 384 24.49 16.55 5.35
CA GLY A 384 25.01 16.46 3.97
C GLY A 384 24.96 15.04 3.38
N ARG A 385 24.25 14.12 4.03
CA ARG A 385 24.18 12.69 3.67
C ARG A 385 23.02 12.35 2.75
N LEU A 386 22.00 13.19 2.63
CA LEU A 386 20.85 12.96 1.74
C LEU A 386 20.80 13.98 0.60
N VAL A 387 20.81 13.48 -0.64
CA VAL A 387 20.65 14.28 -1.86
C VAL A 387 19.37 13.87 -2.59
N MET A 388 18.59 14.87 -3.02
CA MET A 388 17.41 14.66 -3.86
C MET A 388 17.73 15.04 -5.30
N LEU A 389 17.55 14.11 -6.24
CA LEU A 389 17.68 14.34 -7.67
C LEU A 389 16.31 14.33 -8.34
N GLN A 390 16.05 15.38 -9.11
CA GLN A 390 14.92 15.42 -10.03
C GLN A 390 15.34 14.82 -11.37
N GLY A 391 14.63 13.78 -11.81
CA GLY A 391 14.86 13.17 -13.11
C GLY A 391 14.38 11.72 -13.21
N LYS A 392 14.66 11.12 -14.38
CA LYS A 392 14.39 9.72 -14.68
C LYS A 392 15.70 8.95 -14.83
N LEU A 393 15.75 7.72 -14.33
CA LEU A 393 16.88 6.83 -14.56
C LEU A 393 17.07 6.58 -16.06
N VAL A 394 18.32 6.62 -16.54
CA VAL A 394 18.68 6.29 -17.93
C VAL A 394 19.52 5.02 -17.97
N SER A 395 20.64 5.01 -17.26
CA SER A 395 21.56 3.88 -17.25
C SER A 395 22.27 3.76 -15.89
N LEU A 396 22.68 2.54 -15.60
CA LEU A 396 23.61 2.21 -14.51
C LEU A 396 24.71 1.35 -15.11
N SER A 397 25.96 1.71 -14.87
CA SER A 397 27.10 0.95 -15.39
C SER A 397 28.21 0.80 -14.36
N SER A 398 28.88 -0.35 -14.39
CA SER A 398 30.15 -0.59 -13.70
C SER A 398 31.29 0.04 -14.49
N GLU A 399 32.18 0.80 -13.85
CA GLU A 399 33.45 1.14 -14.48
C GLU A 399 34.29 -0.13 -14.65
N GLY A 400 34.85 -0.35 -15.84
CA GLY A 400 35.74 -1.48 -16.14
C GLY A 400 35.06 -2.82 -16.46
N GLY A 401 33.72 -2.91 -16.37
CA GLY A 401 32.98 -4.12 -16.74
C GLY A 401 33.10 -5.29 -15.75
N GLU A 402 33.70 -5.08 -14.57
CA GLU A 402 33.83 -6.08 -13.53
C GLU A 402 32.61 -6.10 -12.60
N ASN A 403 32.18 -7.30 -12.18
CA ASN A 403 30.96 -7.51 -11.38
C ASN A 403 31.00 -6.90 -9.97
N ASN A 404 32.13 -6.35 -9.51
CA ASN A 404 32.30 -5.83 -8.16
C ASN A 404 32.70 -4.35 -8.06
N THR A 405 32.53 -3.56 -9.14
CA THR A 405 32.81 -2.12 -9.07
C THR A 405 31.54 -1.31 -8.78
N PRO A 406 31.66 -0.19 -8.04
CA PRO A 406 30.53 0.69 -7.78
C PRO A 406 30.01 1.33 -9.07
N LEU A 407 28.73 1.67 -9.04
CA LEU A 407 27.93 2.00 -10.20
C LEU A 407 27.93 3.49 -10.48
N VAL A 408 28.04 3.84 -11.77
CA VAL A 408 27.88 5.20 -12.27
C VAL A 408 26.42 5.40 -12.69
N LEU A 409 25.82 6.48 -12.21
CA LEU A 409 24.45 6.86 -12.54
C LEU A 409 24.42 7.85 -13.71
N GLN A 410 23.63 7.54 -14.72
CA GLN A 410 23.10 8.55 -15.65
C GLN A 410 21.61 8.71 -15.48
N TYR A 411 21.16 9.96 -15.42
CA TYR A 411 19.76 10.29 -15.29
C TYR A 411 19.39 11.45 -16.21
N LYS A 412 18.13 11.48 -16.63
CA LYS A 412 17.57 12.52 -17.48
C LYS A 412 16.82 13.55 -16.61
N ASN A 413 17.21 14.81 -16.68
CA ASN A 413 16.49 15.93 -16.08
C ASN A 413 16.05 16.89 -17.18
N GLY A 414 14.74 17.01 -17.44
CA GLY A 414 14.24 17.71 -18.62
C GLY A 414 14.75 17.05 -19.89
N ASN A 415 15.49 17.78 -20.71
CA ASN A 415 16.10 17.26 -21.94
C ASN A 415 17.55 16.80 -21.75
N ASP A 416 18.17 17.10 -20.61
CA ASP A 416 19.58 16.84 -20.36
C ASP A 416 19.79 15.45 -19.77
N VAL A 417 20.82 14.74 -20.27
CA VAL A 417 21.32 13.51 -19.65
C VAL A 417 22.55 13.87 -18.83
N ILE A 418 22.50 13.58 -17.54
CA ILE A 418 23.50 14.00 -16.55
C ILE A 418 24.13 12.75 -15.95
N THR A 419 25.47 12.71 -15.94
CA THR A 419 26.24 11.74 -15.16
C THR A 419 26.41 12.27 -13.74
N TYR A 420 25.97 11.52 -12.74
CA TYR A 420 26.12 11.92 -11.34
C TYR A 420 27.57 11.69 -10.87
N GLY A 421 28.14 12.65 -10.13
CA GLY A 421 29.56 12.64 -9.78
C GLY A 421 29.97 11.59 -8.74
N ASN A 422 29.06 11.15 -7.87
CA ASN A 422 29.34 10.07 -6.92
C ASN A 422 28.92 8.71 -7.52
N LYS A 423 29.70 7.67 -7.22
CA LYS A 423 29.38 6.28 -7.55
C LYS A 423 28.62 5.59 -6.43
N PHE A 424 27.93 4.50 -6.76
CA PHE A 424 27.02 3.81 -5.85
C PHE A 424 27.43 2.36 -5.61
N SER A 425 27.54 2.00 -4.33
CA SER A 425 27.78 0.60 -3.95
C SER A 425 26.55 -0.27 -4.17
N ALA A 426 25.37 0.29 -3.96
CA ALA A 426 24.11 -0.43 -4.12
C ALA A 426 22.99 0.51 -4.56
N VAL A 427 22.01 -0.09 -5.24
CA VAL A 427 20.81 0.59 -5.71
C VAL A 427 19.58 -0.19 -5.27
N ILE A 428 18.54 0.52 -4.85
CA ILE A 428 17.28 -0.07 -4.44
C ILE A 428 16.08 0.60 -5.12
N GLY A 429 15.20 -0.22 -5.69
CA GLY A 429 13.97 0.19 -6.34
C GLY A 429 12.89 0.58 -5.33
N CYS A 430 12.42 1.82 -5.45
CA CYS A 430 11.30 2.40 -4.71
C CYS A 430 10.26 2.99 -5.68
N SER A 431 10.14 2.37 -6.86
CA SER A 431 9.42 2.83 -8.05
C SER A 431 7.89 2.76 -7.94
N GLY A 432 7.37 2.15 -6.87
CA GLY A 432 5.93 1.92 -6.68
C GLY A 432 5.43 0.75 -7.52
N PHE A 433 4.13 0.76 -7.82
CA PHE A 433 3.46 -0.33 -8.53
C PHE A 433 3.53 -0.15 -10.06
N GLY A 434 3.53 -1.28 -10.77
CA GLY A 434 3.47 -1.35 -12.22
C GLY A 434 2.07 -1.05 -12.76
N THR A 435 1.97 -1.00 -14.09
CA THR A 435 0.70 -0.91 -14.82
C THR A 435 0.25 -2.30 -15.31
N PHE A 436 -0.98 -2.42 -15.83
CA PHE A 436 -1.43 -3.67 -16.47
C PHE A 436 -0.53 -4.10 -17.65
N GLY A 437 0.00 -3.14 -18.42
CA GLY A 437 0.94 -3.43 -19.52
C GLY A 437 2.31 -3.94 -19.06
N GLU A 438 2.66 -3.70 -17.79
CA GLU A 438 3.92 -4.12 -17.17
C GLU A 438 3.69 -5.27 -16.14
N CYS A 439 2.49 -5.85 -16.12
CA CYS A 439 2.08 -6.79 -15.09
C CYS A 439 2.87 -8.10 -15.15
N THR A 440 3.54 -8.43 -14.06
CA THR A 440 4.30 -9.68 -13.90
C THR A 440 3.55 -10.76 -13.12
N CYS A 441 2.32 -10.48 -12.66
CA CYS A 441 1.50 -11.44 -11.92
C CYS A 441 0.84 -12.43 -12.90
N PRO A 442 1.17 -13.73 -12.84
CA PRO A 442 0.62 -14.72 -13.78
C PRO A 442 -0.91 -14.78 -13.74
N LEU A 443 -1.50 -14.79 -12.54
CA LEU A 443 -2.95 -14.87 -12.37
C LEU A 443 -3.67 -13.67 -13.01
N ILE A 444 -3.19 -12.44 -12.78
CA ILE A 444 -3.84 -11.24 -13.34
C ILE A 444 -3.81 -11.29 -14.87
N ASN A 445 -2.68 -11.70 -15.45
CA ASN A 445 -2.55 -11.83 -16.90
C ASN A 445 -3.47 -12.92 -17.45
N ASP A 446 -3.57 -14.05 -16.76
CA ASP A 446 -4.42 -15.18 -17.16
C ASP A 446 -5.92 -14.84 -17.12
N VAL A 447 -6.42 -14.23 -16.03
CA VAL A 447 -7.85 -13.88 -15.92
C VAL A 447 -8.27 -12.79 -16.91
N LEU A 448 -7.37 -11.87 -17.24
CA LEU A 448 -7.59 -10.88 -18.31
C LEU A 448 -7.61 -11.54 -19.68
N ALA A 449 -6.65 -12.41 -19.98
CA ALA A 449 -6.57 -13.11 -21.27
C ALA A 449 -7.80 -14.00 -21.53
N LYS A 450 -8.37 -14.59 -20.48
CA LYS A 450 -9.59 -15.42 -20.54
C LYS A 450 -10.89 -14.60 -20.51
N GLY A 451 -10.81 -13.28 -20.37
CA GLY A 451 -11.98 -12.40 -20.32
C GLY A 451 -12.85 -12.57 -19.08
N LEU A 452 -12.29 -13.05 -17.96
CA LEU A 452 -13.01 -13.14 -16.67
C LEU A 452 -13.22 -11.77 -16.03
N CYS A 453 -12.43 -10.77 -16.43
CA CYS A 453 -12.56 -9.39 -16.04
C CYS A 453 -12.02 -8.46 -17.13
N GLN A 454 -12.28 -7.16 -16.99
CA GLN A 454 -11.78 -6.12 -17.90
C GLN A 454 -11.12 -5.00 -17.11
N ILE A 455 -10.10 -4.38 -17.71
CA ILE A 455 -9.49 -3.16 -17.17
C ILE A 455 -10.53 -2.03 -17.28
N ASN A 456 -10.71 -1.26 -16.22
CA ASN A 456 -11.61 -0.11 -16.24
C ASN A 456 -11.15 0.98 -17.20
N THR A 457 -12.04 1.92 -17.53
CA THR A 457 -11.74 2.95 -18.54
C THR A 457 -10.62 3.92 -18.10
N ALA A 458 -10.24 3.93 -16.82
CA ALA A 458 -9.11 4.71 -16.29
C ALA A 458 -7.76 4.03 -16.52
N GLY A 459 -7.75 2.72 -16.85
CA GLY A 459 -6.52 1.95 -17.05
C GLY A 459 -5.75 1.63 -15.77
N ILE A 460 -6.34 1.86 -14.59
CA ILE A 460 -5.65 1.73 -13.28
C ILE A 460 -6.27 0.68 -12.35
N GLY A 461 -7.39 0.08 -12.74
CA GLY A 461 -8.03 -1.02 -12.01
C GLY A 461 -8.87 -1.93 -12.90
N ILE A 462 -9.58 -2.87 -12.28
CA ILE A 462 -10.52 -3.80 -12.86
C ILE A 462 -11.93 -3.25 -12.68
N GLU A 463 -12.71 -3.27 -13.76
CA GLU A 463 -14.12 -2.89 -13.77
C GLU A 463 -14.94 -3.92 -12.97
N VAL A 464 -15.80 -3.44 -12.07
CA VAL A 464 -16.72 -4.26 -11.29
C VAL A 464 -18.07 -3.57 -11.13
N ASP A 465 -19.12 -4.37 -10.99
CA ASP A 465 -20.45 -3.86 -10.65
C ASP A 465 -20.53 -3.42 -9.17
N LYS A 466 -21.72 -2.97 -8.75
CA LYS A 466 -21.99 -2.59 -7.35
C LYS A 466 -21.90 -3.73 -6.33
N ASN A 467 -21.88 -4.98 -6.79
CA ASN A 467 -21.68 -6.16 -5.97
C ASN A 467 -20.21 -6.60 -5.94
N PHE A 468 -19.30 -5.83 -6.56
CA PHE A 468 -17.89 -6.14 -6.77
C PHE A 468 -17.63 -7.28 -7.76
N GLU A 469 -18.61 -7.64 -8.58
CA GLU A 469 -18.47 -8.68 -9.60
C GLU A 469 -17.87 -8.10 -10.88
N ALA A 470 -16.76 -8.67 -11.33
CA ALA A 470 -16.20 -8.41 -12.66
C ALA A 470 -16.91 -9.27 -13.72
N THR A 471 -17.26 -10.50 -13.35
CA THR A 471 -18.24 -11.36 -14.03
C THR A 471 -18.99 -12.18 -12.98
N GLU A 472 -20.10 -12.81 -13.35
CA GLU A 472 -20.89 -13.64 -12.41
C GLU A 472 -20.00 -14.59 -11.60
N ASN A 473 -20.10 -14.48 -10.27
CA ASN A 473 -19.36 -15.23 -9.25
C ASN A 473 -17.83 -14.99 -9.21
N PHE A 474 -17.30 -14.03 -9.99
CA PHE A 474 -15.92 -13.58 -9.95
C PHE A 474 -15.83 -12.16 -9.40
N TYR A 475 -15.36 -12.04 -8.17
CA TYR A 475 -15.34 -10.80 -7.40
C TYR A 475 -13.92 -10.23 -7.35
N VAL A 476 -13.80 -8.90 -7.35
CA VAL A 476 -12.52 -8.21 -7.17
C VAL A 476 -12.69 -7.09 -6.14
N THR A 477 -11.76 -6.97 -5.20
CA THR A 477 -11.75 -5.86 -4.24
C THR A 477 -10.33 -5.46 -3.84
N GLY A 478 -10.23 -4.35 -3.11
CA GLY A 478 -8.97 -3.73 -2.73
C GLY A 478 -8.40 -2.82 -3.82
N PRO A 479 -7.09 -2.55 -3.82
CA PRO A 479 -6.48 -1.61 -4.75
C PRO A 479 -6.69 -1.93 -6.24
N LEU A 480 -6.92 -3.20 -6.60
CA LEU A 480 -7.20 -3.58 -7.99
C LEU A 480 -8.52 -3.03 -8.54
N VAL A 481 -9.44 -2.47 -7.74
CA VAL A 481 -10.65 -1.79 -8.27
C VAL A 481 -10.50 -0.26 -8.26
N ALA A 482 -9.27 0.25 -8.11
CA ALA A 482 -9.01 1.68 -8.15
C ALA A 482 -9.48 2.28 -9.49
N GLY A 483 -10.18 3.43 -9.41
CA GLY A 483 -10.71 4.09 -10.59
C GLY A 483 -12.06 3.55 -11.07
N THR A 484 -12.63 2.53 -10.43
CA THR A 484 -14.00 2.10 -10.73
C THR A 484 -15.00 2.99 -9.99
N VAL A 485 -16.03 3.48 -10.69
CA VAL A 485 -17.06 4.37 -10.14
C VAL A 485 -18.44 3.75 -10.36
N ASN A 486 -19.17 3.49 -9.27
CA ASN A 486 -20.54 2.96 -9.28
C ASN A 486 -21.28 3.36 -7.98
N GLU A 487 -22.45 2.82 -7.67
CA GLU A 487 -23.24 3.25 -6.51
C GLU A 487 -22.52 3.12 -5.16
N VAL A 488 -21.59 2.16 -5.03
CA VAL A 488 -20.84 1.90 -3.79
C VAL A 488 -19.36 2.30 -3.88
N LEU A 489 -18.79 2.38 -5.09
CA LEU A 489 -17.39 2.74 -5.32
C LEU A 489 -17.29 4.17 -5.85
N HIS A 490 -16.70 5.08 -5.08
CA HIS A 490 -16.45 6.48 -5.46
C HIS A 490 -15.01 6.90 -5.18
N TYR A 491 -14.06 5.97 -5.38
CA TYR A 491 -12.68 6.11 -4.95
C TYR A 491 -11.68 5.84 -6.09
N TRP A 492 -10.78 6.78 -6.32
CA TRP A 492 -9.68 6.62 -7.29
C TRP A 492 -8.41 5.97 -6.72
N HIS A 493 -8.37 5.75 -5.40
CA HIS A 493 -7.33 4.99 -4.70
C HIS A 493 -7.98 4.13 -3.62
N LEU A 494 -7.54 2.89 -3.45
CA LEU A 494 -8.06 1.97 -2.42
C LEU A 494 -6.96 1.38 -1.55
N GLU A 495 -5.74 1.92 -1.64
CA GLU A 495 -4.60 1.67 -0.77
C GLU A 495 -4.76 2.37 0.60
N ASN A 496 -5.97 2.34 1.16
CA ASN A 496 -6.33 2.98 2.41
C ASN A 496 -7.23 2.05 3.22
N LEU A 497 -6.80 1.71 4.42
CA LEU A 497 -7.48 0.76 5.28
C LEU A 497 -8.92 1.17 5.63
N SER A 498 -9.15 2.45 5.95
CA SER A 498 -10.50 2.95 6.25
C SER A 498 -11.47 2.71 5.09
N ARG A 499 -11.01 2.86 3.85
CA ARG A 499 -11.85 2.57 2.67
C ARG A 499 -12.16 1.07 2.57
N LEU A 500 -11.20 0.19 2.88
CA LEU A 500 -11.44 -1.25 2.90
C LEU A 500 -12.45 -1.65 3.98
N LEU A 501 -12.35 -1.06 5.17
CA LEU A 501 -13.32 -1.25 6.26
C LEU A 501 -14.73 -0.82 5.85
N GLN A 502 -14.87 0.34 5.19
CA GLN A 502 -16.17 0.83 4.72
C GLN A 502 -16.79 -0.05 3.62
N LEU A 503 -15.98 -0.67 2.77
CA LEU A 503 -16.44 -1.48 1.64
C LEU A 503 -16.70 -2.94 2.01
N ALA A 504 -16.05 -3.46 3.06
CA ALA A 504 -16.15 -4.85 3.48
C ALA A 504 -17.58 -5.34 3.75
N PRO A 505 -18.50 -4.57 4.38
CA PRO A 505 -19.88 -5.00 4.59
C PRO A 505 -20.64 -5.26 3.28
N TYR A 506 -20.41 -4.44 2.25
CA TYR A 506 -21.08 -4.58 0.95
C TYR A 506 -20.64 -5.86 0.24
N LEU A 507 -19.33 -6.12 0.17
CA LEU A 507 -18.83 -7.36 -0.44
C LEU A 507 -19.27 -8.59 0.37
N SER A 508 -19.21 -8.53 1.70
CA SER A 508 -19.70 -9.61 2.56
C SER A 508 -21.17 -9.96 2.26
N ALA A 509 -22.04 -8.95 2.15
CA ALA A 509 -23.45 -9.16 1.81
C ALA A 509 -23.62 -9.79 0.40
N SER A 510 -22.87 -9.33 -0.59
CA SER A 510 -22.88 -9.92 -1.94
C SER A 510 -22.44 -11.39 -1.94
N LEU A 511 -21.41 -11.73 -1.17
CA LEU A 511 -20.92 -13.11 -1.07
C LEU A 511 -21.97 -14.03 -0.43
N LEU A 512 -22.72 -13.54 0.57
CA LEU A 512 -23.71 -14.33 1.32
C LEU A 512 -25.07 -14.52 0.62
N ARG A 513 -25.39 -13.71 -0.40
CA ARG A 513 -26.72 -13.63 -1.05
C ARG A 513 -27.33 -15.00 -1.42
N ASP A 514 -26.52 -15.95 -1.88
CA ASP A 514 -26.99 -17.25 -2.39
C ASP A 514 -26.95 -18.38 -1.34
N PHE A 515 -26.44 -18.07 -0.14
CA PHE A 515 -26.24 -19.05 0.93
C PHE A 515 -27.25 -18.92 2.09
N THR A 516 -27.88 -17.75 2.22
CA THR A 516 -28.95 -17.49 3.19
C THR A 516 -30.31 -17.98 2.67
N ILE A 517 -31.17 -18.45 3.57
CA ILE A 517 -32.55 -18.92 3.31
C ILE A 517 -33.47 -17.74 3.01
#